data_AF-A0A7X6AU79-F1
#
_entry.id   AF-A0A7X6AU79-F1
#
_cell.length_a   1.000
_cell.length_b   1.000
_cell.length_c   1.000
_cell.angle_alpha   90.00
_cell.angle_beta   90.00
_cell.angle_gamma   90.00
#
_symmetry.space_group_name_H-M   'P 1'
#
loop_
_entity.id
_entity.type
_entity.pdbx_description
1 polymer ?
#
loop_
_entity_poly.entity_id
_entity_poly.type
_entity_poly.pdbx_seq_one_letter_code
_entity_poly.pdbx_strand_id
1 'polypeptide(L)'
;MIAWRRKHREAAGYPLRHNASNIHIERVDGDDISVVSYMYATNITEGQVTPIAGGVVRCVVRSDGAAYRLAQLHIVLDTHAVAFTER
;
A
#
# COMPACT_ATOMS: atom_id res chain seq x y z
N MET A 1 12.52 -9.27 -1.39
CA MET A 1 11.62 -8.39 -0.58
C MET A 1 12.47 -7.78 0.53
N ILE A 2 12.39 -6.47 0.79
CA ILE A 2 13.22 -5.83 1.84
C ILE A 2 12.75 -6.34 3.22
N ALA A 3 13.68 -6.65 4.13
CA ALA A 3 13.44 -7.31 5.41
C ALA A 3 12.32 -6.67 6.27
N TRP A 4 12.20 -5.34 6.24
CA TRP A 4 11.16 -4.62 6.98
C TRP A 4 9.73 -5.01 6.55
N ARG A 5 9.51 -5.33 5.27
CA ARG A 5 8.18 -5.72 4.77
C ARG A 5 7.72 -7.07 5.29
N ARG A 6 8.65 -7.99 5.54
CA ARG A 6 8.36 -9.29 6.16
C ARG A 6 7.94 -9.10 7.61
N LYS A 7 8.76 -8.38 8.38
CA LYS A 7 8.49 -8.06 9.80
C LYS A 7 7.17 -7.32 9.98
N HIS A 8 6.84 -6.38 9.10
CA HIS A 8 5.57 -5.67 9.11
C HIS A 8 4.37 -6.62 8.91
N ARG A 9 4.43 -7.56 7.96
CA ARG A 9 3.36 -8.54 7.73
C ARG A 9 3.16 -9.49 8.91
N GLU A 10 4.25 -9.93 9.54
CA GLU A 10 4.19 -10.77 10.74
C GLU A 10 3.57 -10.03 11.92
N ALA A 11 3.84 -8.72 12.06
CA ALA A 11 3.33 -7.91 13.16
C ALA A 11 1.89 -7.41 12.98
N ALA A 12 1.39 -7.28 11.74
CA ALA A 12 0.09 -6.66 11.45
C ALA A 12 -1.14 -7.53 11.80
N GLY A 13 -0.94 -8.78 12.23
CA GLY A 13 -2.02 -9.74 12.46
C GLY A 13 -2.64 -10.25 11.15
N TYR A 14 -3.28 -11.42 11.21
CA TYR A 14 -3.93 -12.04 10.05
C TYR A 14 -5.38 -12.42 10.39
N PRO A 15 -6.34 -12.25 9.45
CA PRO A 15 -6.17 -11.71 8.09
C PRO A 15 -6.16 -10.18 8.00
N LEU A 16 -5.22 -9.67 7.21
CA LEU A 16 -5.11 -8.27 6.82
C LEU A 16 -5.74 -8.07 5.43
N ARG A 17 -6.65 -7.11 5.30
CA ARG A 17 -7.29 -6.75 4.02
C ARG A 17 -6.83 -5.36 3.59
N HIS A 18 -6.31 -5.26 2.37
CA HIS A 18 -6.04 -3.98 1.72
C HIS A 18 -7.12 -3.73 0.67
N ASN A 19 -7.88 -2.66 0.85
CA ASN A 19 -8.89 -2.24 -0.10
C ASN A 19 -8.35 -1.01 -0.82
N ALA A 20 -8.41 -1.01 -2.15
CA ALA A 20 -8.07 0.14 -2.97
C ALA A 20 -9.35 0.72 -3.55
N SER A 21 -9.49 2.04 -3.51
CA SER A 21 -10.57 2.79 -4.13
C SER A 21 -10.02 4.04 -4.82
N ASN A 22 -10.89 4.80 -5.49
CA ASN A 22 -10.54 6.06 -6.15
C ASN A 22 -9.31 5.94 -7.07
N ILE A 23 -9.23 4.83 -7.81
CA ILE A 23 -8.10 4.53 -8.69
C ILE A 23 -8.19 5.45 -9.90
N HIS A 24 -7.12 6.19 -10.16
CA HIS A 24 -7.00 7.12 -11.27
C HIS A 24 -5.64 6.93 -11.94
N ILE A 25 -5.64 6.79 -13.28
CA ILE A 25 -4.42 6.80 -14.07
C ILE A 25 -4.10 8.26 -14.38
N GLU A 26 -3.03 8.79 -13.79
CA GLU A 26 -2.59 10.17 -14.01
C GLU A 26 -1.85 10.35 -15.34
N ARG A 27 -1.07 9.32 -15.75
CA ARG A 27 -0.20 9.40 -16.93
C ARG A 27 0.17 8.01 -17.44
N VAL A 28 0.35 7.91 -18.77
CA VAL A 28 1.02 6.80 -19.43
C VAL A 28 2.20 7.37 -20.20
N ASP A 29 3.41 6.86 -19.96
CA ASP A 29 4.66 7.28 -20.61
C ASP A 29 5.47 6.03 -21.01
N GLY A 30 5.38 5.65 -22.29
CA GLY A 30 5.89 4.38 -22.77
C GLY A 30 5.28 3.20 -22.01
N ASP A 31 6.13 2.41 -21.36
CA ASP A 31 5.72 1.25 -20.56
C ASP A 31 5.34 1.63 -19.10
N ASP A 32 5.53 2.88 -18.69
CA ASP A 32 5.24 3.35 -17.33
C ASP A 32 3.83 3.96 -17.23
N ILE A 33 3.06 3.47 -16.26
CA ILE A 33 1.72 3.97 -15.93
C ILE A 33 1.75 4.53 -14.52
N SER A 34 1.54 5.84 -14.40
CA SER A 34 1.40 6.53 -13.12
C SER A 34 -0.05 6.40 -12.63
N VAL A 35 -0.22 5.85 -11.43
CA VAL A 35 -1.52 5.58 -10.82
C VAL A 35 -1.58 6.23 -9.44
N VAL A 36 -2.71 6.88 -9.16
CA VAL A 36 -3.08 7.32 -7.82
C VAL A 36 -4.29 6.53 -7.36
N SER A 37 -4.29 6.14 -6.10
CA SER A 37 -5.44 5.53 -5.45
C SER A 37 -5.51 5.90 -3.99
N TYR A 38 -6.66 5.63 -3.38
CA TYR A 38 -6.78 5.61 -1.93
C TYR A 38 -6.72 4.16 -1.44
N MET A 39 -5.97 3.92 -0.37
CA MET A 39 -5.94 2.62 0.30
C MET A 39 -6.61 2.69 1.67
N TYR A 40 -7.26 1.59 2.04
CA TYR A 40 -7.80 1.37 3.37
C TYR A 40 -7.49 -0.05 3.85
N ALA A 41 -6.71 -0.15 4.92
CA ALA A 41 -6.25 -1.38 5.50
C ALA A 41 -7.04 -1.72 6.78
N THR A 42 -7.55 -2.95 6.85
CA THR A 42 -8.22 -3.49 8.04
C THR A 42 -7.61 -4.83 8.46
N ASN A 43 -7.60 -5.10 9.77
CA ASN A 43 -7.31 -6.41 10.33
C ASN A 43 -8.63 -7.08 10.75
N ILE A 44 -8.68 -8.41 10.70
CA ILE A 44 -9.75 -9.19 11.30
C ILE A 44 -9.16 -10.07 12.38
N THR A 45 -9.43 -9.74 13.63
CA THR A 45 -8.99 -10.53 14.80
C THR A 45 -10.19 -10.85 15.66
N GLU A 46 -10.29 -12.11 16.11
CA GLU A 46 -11.39 -12.58 16.96
C GLU A 46 -12.80 -12.31 16.37
N GLY A 47 -12.91 -12.38 15.03
CA GLY A 47 -14.14 -12.13 14.30
C GLY A 47 -14.52 -10.64 14.16
N GLN A 48 -13.70 -9.72 14.66
CA GLN A 48 -13.93 -8.28 14.58
C GLN A 48 -13.05 -7.63 13.52
N VAL A 49 -13.63 -6.73 12.73
CA VAL A 49 -12.91 -5.93 11.72
C VAL A 49 -12.44 -4.63 12.37
N THR A 50 -11.13 -4.41 12.40
CA THR A 50 -10.53 -3.19 12.98
C THR A 50 -9.77 -2.42 11.90
N PRO A 51 -10.02 -1.10 11.76
CA PRO A 51 -9.25 -0.27 10.84
C PRO A 51 -7.83 -0.04 11.36
N ILE A 52 -6.85 -0.12 10.47
CA ILE A 52 -5.42 0.07 10.81
C ILE A 52 -4.88 1.36 10.21
N ALA A 53 -5.14 1.59 8.93
CA ALA A 53 -4.58 2.72 8.21
C ALA A 53 -5.39 3.08 6.96
N GLY A 54 -5.50 4.38 6.71
CA GLY A 54 -5.93 4.94 5.42
C GLY A 54 -4.79 5.75 4.81
N GLY A 55 -4.84 6.01 3.51
CA GLY A 55 -3.89 6.91 2.88
C GLY A 55 -3.92 6.95 1.36
N VAL A 56 -3.27 7.95 0.80
CA VAL A 56 -3.10 8.12 -0.65
C VAL A 56 -1.87 7.35 -1.11
N VAL A 57 -2.07 6.49 -2.10
CA VAL A 57 -1.01 5.75 -2.80
C VAL A 57 -0.74 6.44 -4.13
N ARG A 58 0.53 6.75 -4.39
CA ARG A 58 1.03 7.09 -5.72
C ARG A 58 2.02 6.03 -6.15
N CYS A 59 1.78 5.39 -7.28
CA CYS A 59 2.69 4.38 -7.80
C CYS A 59 2.93 4.55 -9.30
N VAL A 60 4.05 3.98 -9.73
CA VAL A 60 4.32 3.73 -11.14
C VAL A 60 4.35 2.23 -11.32
N VAL A 61 3.52 1.72 -12.24
CA VAL A 61 3.59 0.34 -12.69
C VAL A 61 4.20 0.33 -14.09
N ARG A 62 5.21 -0.52 -14.29
CA ARG A 62 5.89 -0.72 -15.56
C ARG A 62 5.43 -2.03 -16.19
N SER A 63 4.98 -1.98 -17.43
CA SER A 63 4.79 -3.18 -18.24
C SER A 63 6.15 -3.78 -18.59
N ASP A 64 6.30 -5.10 -18.47
CA ASP A 64 7.45 -5.84 -19.01
C ASP A 64 7.09 -6.73 -20.21
N GLY A 65 5.89 -6.51 -20.78
CA GLY A 65 5.33 -7.29 -21.88
C GLY A 65 4.61 -8.58 -21.46
N ALA A 66 4.89 -9.12 -20.28
CA ALA A 66 4.22 -10.31 -19.74
C ALA A 66 3.40 -10.01 -18.46
N ALA A 67 3.82 -9.00 -17.70
CA ALA A 67 3.21 -8.58 -16.46
C ALA A 67 3.45 -7.09 -16.19
N TYR A 68 2.79 -6.58 -15.15
CA TYR A 68 3.10 -5.27 -14.58
C TYR A 68 3.98 -5.43 -13.35
N ARG A 69 5.03 -4.63 -13.25
CA ARG A 69 5.90 -4.55 -12.07
C ARG A 69 5.77 -3.19 -11.41
N LEU A 70 5.76 -3.17 -10.09
CA LEU A 70 5.78 -1.92 -9.33
C LEU A 70 7.17 -1.27 -9.45
N ALA A 71 7.27 -0.21 -10.24
CA ALA A 71 8.51 0.54 -10.47
C ALA A 71 8.76 1.58 -9.37
N GLN A 72 7.69 2.22 -8.89
CA GLN A 72 7.72 3.18 -7.79
C GLN A 72 6.49 3.03 -6.91
N LEU A 73 6.64 3.25 -5.61
CA LEU A 73 5.55 3.27 -4.64
C LEU A 73 5.83 4.34 -3.57
N HIS A 74 4.91 5.28 -3.45
CA HIS A 74 4.88 6.29 -2.39
C HIS A 74 3.50 6.28 -1.75
N ILE A 75 3.46 6.20 -0.42
CA ILE A 75 2.21 6.15 0.35
C ILE A 75 2.27 7.25 1.39
N VAL A 76 1.24 8.09 1.39
CA VAL A 76 1.01 9.10 2.43
C VAL A 76 -0.13 8.58 3.29
N LEU A 77 0.17 8.22 4.53
CA LEU A 77 -0.82 7.70 5.48
C LEU A 77 -1.57 8.86 6.15
N ASP A 78 -2.87 8.69 6.34
CA ASP A 78 -3.75 9.63 7.05
C ASP A 78 -3.62 9.43 8.56
N THR A 79 -2.38 9.47 9.05
CA THR A 79 -2.08 9.36 10.48
C THR A 79 -0.91 10.25 10.84
N HIS A 80 -0.81 10.59 12.12
CA HIS A 80 0.36 11.26 12.65
C HIS A 80 1.51 10.24 12.76
N ALA A 81 2.64 10.54 12.13
CA ALA A 81 3.83 9.72 12.28
C ALA A 81 4.41 9.90 13.69
N VAL A 82 4.48 8.82 14.46
CA VAL A 82 5.41 8.74 15.60
C VAL A 82 6.64 8.01 15.08
N ALA A 83 7.83 8.60 15.25
CA ALA A 83 9.05 7.98 14.78
C ALA A 83 9.23 6.62 15.46
N PHE A 84 9.58 5.58 14.68
CA PHE A 84 9.80 4.22 15.22
C PHE A 84 10.89 4.16 16.31
N THR A 85 11.78 5.16 16.34
CA THR A 85 12.85 5.32 17.34
C THR A 85 12.35 5.73 18.73
N GLU A 86 11.06 6.01 18.91
CA GLU A 86 10.47 6.47 20.18
C GLU A 86 9.61 5.39 20.86
N ARG A 87 9.78 4.11 20.52
CA ARG A 87 9.11 2.96 21.15
C ARG A 87 10.09 1.97 21.77
#